data_AF-A0A4Y8C1F4-F1
#
_entry.id   AF-A0A4Y8C1F4-F1
#
_cell.length_a   1.000
_cell.length_b   1.000
_cell.length_c   1.000
_cell.angle_alpha   90.00
_cell.angle_beta   90.00
_cell.angle_gamma   90.00
#
_symmetry.space_group_name_H-M   'P 1'
#
loop_
_entity.id
_entity.type
_entity.pdbx_description
1 polymer ?
#
loop_
_entity_poly.entity_id
_entity_poly.type
_entity_poly.pdbx_seq_one_letter_code
_entity_poly.pdbx_strand_id
1 'polypeptide(L)' 'KGIKVKISSFARNSVKSCMGKAKASANYLNSQIAKFEAIEAGYEEALMLDEEGFIAEGTGECFFIVKDGVLIT' A
#
# COMPACT_ATOMS: atom_id res chain seq x y z
N LYS A 1 -13.73 -7.18 -14.11
CA LYS A 1 -12.59 -6.40 -14.63
C LYS A 1 -11.68 -6.06 -13.46
N GLY A 2 -10.36 -6.04 -13.65
CA GLY A 2 -9.42 -5.57 -12.61
C GLY A 2 -9.34 -4.05 -12.56
N ILE A 3 -8.54 -3.53 -11.63
CA ILE A 3 -8.27 -2.10 -11.41
C ILE A 3 -6.83 -1.75 -11.81
N LYS A 4 -6.52 -0.46 -12.02
CA LYS A 4 -5.15 0.03 -12.17
C LYS A 4 -4.64 0.51 -10.83
N VAL A 5 -3.40 0.15 -10.52
CA VAL A 5 -2.75 0.49 -9.27
C VAL A 5 -1.46 1.26 -9.57
N LYS A 6 -1.19 2.31 -8.79
CA LYS A 6 0.04 3.11 -8.88
C LYS A 6 0.94 2.83 -7.68
N ILE A 7 2.24 2.70 -7.89
CA ILE A 7 3.20 2.73 -6.77
C ILE A 7 3.20 4.14 -6.17
N SER A 8 2.83 4.26 -4.90
CA SER A 8 2.77 5.57 -4.23
C SER A 8 4.17 6.15 -3.97
N SER A 9 4.28 7.47 -3.97
CA SER A 9 5.48 8.14 -3.47
C SER A 9 5.56 8.13 -1.94
N PHE A 10 4.45 7.85 -1.26
CA PHE A 10 4.39 7.69 0.19
C PHE A 10 4.73 6.25 0.58
N ALA A 11 5.77 6.08 1.38
CA ALA A 11 6.07 4.80 2.02
C ALA A 11 5.06 4.52 3.15
N ARG A 12 4.86 3.23 3.44
CA ARG A 12 4.14 2.76 4.61
C ARG A 12 4.85 3.23 5.88
N ASN A 13 4.07 3.57 6.90
CA ASN A 13 4.60 3.91 8.21
C ASN A 13 5.58 2.83 8.71
N SER A 14 6.81 3.25 9.04
CA SER A 14 7.80 2.35 9.64
C SER A 14 7.27 1.76 10.95
N VAL A 15 7.58 0.49 11.19
CA VAL A 15 7.28 -0.23 12.44
C VAL A 15 7.94 0.41 13.67
N LYS A 16 8.97 1.24 13.46
CA LYS A 16 9.63 2.01 14.53
C LYS A 16 8.84 3.25 14.94
N SER A 17 7.93 3.72 14.09
CA SER A 17 7.13 4.94 14.30
C SER A 17 5.70 4.63 14.73
N CYS A 18 5.06 3.66 14.07
CA CYS A 18 3.66 3.30 14.30
C CYS A 18 3.49 1.79 14.42
N MET A 19 2.51 1.35 15.24
CA MET A 19 2.16 -0.07 15.37
C MET A 19 1.34 -0.53 14.15
N GLY A 20 2.02 -0.98 13.09
CA GLY A 20 1.37 -1.50 11.88
C GLY A 20 0.56 -2.79 12.09
N LYS A 21 0.81 -3.52 13.19
CA LYS A 21 0.05 -4.72 13.57
C LYS A 21 -1.32 -4.40 14.18
N ALA A 22 -1.54 -3.15 14.59
CA ALA A 22 -2.82 -2.72 15.15
C ALA A 22 -3.65 -2.04 14.06
N LYS A 23 -4.94 -2.38 13.98
CA LYS A 23 -5.90 -1.66 13.14
C LYS A 23 -6.33 -0.34 13.81
N ALA A 24 -5.37 0.56 13.99
CA ALA A 24 -5.56 1.86 14.60
C ALA A 24 -5.97 2.91 13.56
N SER A 25 -6.96 3.74 13.88
CA SER A 25 -7.44 4.82 12.99
C SER A 25 -6.33 5.80 12.60
N ALA A 26 -5.40 6.09 13.51
CA ALA A 26 -4.26 6.98 13.26
C ALA A 26 -3.37 6.52 12.09
N ASN A 27 -3.27 5.21 11.84
CA ASN A 27 -2.46 4.67 10.73
C ASN A 27 -3.05 5.04 9.36
N TYR A 28 -4.37 5.26 9.27
CA TYR A 28 -5.07 5.49 8.01
C TYR A 28 -4.79 6.84 7.38
N LEU A 29 -4.23 7.82 8.10
CA LEU A 29 -3.85 9.09 7.47
C LEU A 29 -2.83 8.88 6.35
N ASN A 30 -1.82 8.03 6.56
CA ASN A 30 -0.81 7.69 5.57
C ASN A 30 -1.44 6.97 4.35
N SER A 31 -2.32 5.98 4.61
CA SER A 31 -3.11 5.30 3.58
C SER A 31 -3.96 6.26 2.74
N GLN A 32 -4.66 7.19 3.38
CA GLN A 32 -5.56 8.11 2.68
C GLN A 32 -4.81 9.08 1.77
N ILE A 33 -3.63 9.55 2.20
CA ILE A 33 -2.78 10.43 1.37
C ILE A 33 -2.21 9.65 0.17
N ALA A 34 -1.75 8.42 0.37
CA ALA A 34 -1.28 7.56 -0.72
C ALA A 34 -2.40 7.28 -1.75
N LYS A 35 -3.62 6.97 -1.27
CA LYS A 35 -4.78 6.74 -2.13
C LYS A 35 -5.17 7.98 -2.91
N PHE A 36 -5.19 9.14 -2.25
CA PHE A 36 -5.46 10.42 -2.88
C PHE A 36 -4.48 10.71 -4.02
N GLU A 37 -3.17 10.50 -3.80
CA GLU A 37 -2.16 10.64 -4.85
C GLU A 37 -2.41 9.73 -6.07
N ALA A 38 -2.83 8.47 -5.83
CA ALA A 38 -3.12 7.54 -6.91
C ALA A 38 -4.35 7.98 -7.73
N ILE A 39 -5.41 8.44 -7.05
CA ILE A 39 -6.63 8.94 -7.68
C ILE A 39 -6.35 10.19 -8.52
N GLU A 40 -5.61 11.16 -7.99
CA GLU A 40 -5.21 12.37 -8.73
C GLU A 40 -4.36 12.03 -9.99
N ALA A 41 -3.66 10.89 -9.97
CA ALA A 41 -2.90 10.40 -11.11
C ALA A 41 -3.73 9.51 -12.08
N GLY A 42 -5.03 9.33 -11.85
CA GLY A 42 -5.93 8.56 -12.72
C GLY A 42 -5.93 7.04 -12.49
N TYR A 43 -5.51 6.59 -11.31
CA TYR A 43 -5.56 5.19 -10.87
C TYR A 43 -6.63 4.99 -9.80
N GLU A 44 -7.08 3.77 -9.59
CA GLU A 44 -8.13 3.48 -8.60
C GLU A 44 -7.58 3.18 -7.20
N GLU A 45 -6.30 2.79 -7.09
CA GLU A 45 -5.66 2.43 -5.82
C GLU A 45 -4.15 2.67 -5.84
N ALA A 46 -3.54 2.77 -4.65
CA ALA A 46 -2.10 2.87 -4.47
C ALA A 46 -1.51 1.58 -3.88
N LEU A 47 -0.36 1.16 -4.41
CA LEU A 47 0.51 0.15 -3.82
C LEU A 47 1.63 0.86 -3.07
N MET A 48 1.78 0.57 -1.79
CA MET A 48 2.76 1.21 -0.92
C MET A 48 4.01 0.33 -0.77
N LEU A 49 5.16 0.99 -0.65
CA LEU A 49 6.43 0.35 -0.31
C LEU A 49 6.77 0.57 1.16
N ASP A 50 7.62 -0.27 1.73
CA ASP A 50 8.23 -0.02 3.03
C ASP A 50 9.41 0.98 2.95
N GLU A 51 10.07 1.25 4.08
CA GLU A 51 11.22 2.17 4.16
C GLU A 51 12.46 1.68 3.40
N GLU A 52 12.52 0.39 3.04
CA GLU A 52 13.60 -0.24 2.29
C GLU A 52 13.29 -0.35 0.79
N GLY A 53 12.06 0.01 0.38
CA GLY A 53 11.62 0.00 -1.01
C GLY A 53 11.01 -1.33 -1.47
N PHE A 54 10.72 -2.26 -0.56
CA PHE A 54 10.01 -3.50 -0.89
C PHE A 54 8.50 -3.28 -0.86
N ILE A 55 7.75 -4.14 -1.58
CA ILE A 55 6.28 -4.09 -1.59
C ILE A 55 5.76 -4.37 -0.19
N ALA A 56 4.96 -3.45 0.36
CA ALA A 56 4.30 -3.62 1.63
C ALA A 56 2.86 -4.13 1.46
N GLU A 57 1.94 -3.27 1.00
CA GLU A 57 0.52 -3.59 0.78
C GLU A 57 -0.19 -2.45 0.02
N GLY A 58 -1.48 -2.62 -0.29
CA GLY A 58 -2.33 -1.52 -0.75
C GLY A 58 -2.77 -0.61 0.40
N THR A 59 -3.44 0.51 0.10
CA THR A 59 -3.79 1.48 1.16
C THR A 59 -4.82 0.94 2.17
N GLY A 60 -5.62 -0.06 1.78
CA GLY A 60 -6.62 -0.70 2.63
C GLY A 60 -6.65 -2.22 2.59
N GLU A 61 -5.75 -2.85 1.83
CA GLU A 61 -5.81 -4.28 1.49
C GLU A 61 -4.42 -4.91 1.37
N CYS A 62 -4.33 -6.22 1.68
CA CYS A 62 -3.10 -6.99 1.45
C CYS A 62 -2.82 -7.15 -0.05
N PHE A 63 -1.54 -7.18 -0.42
CA PHE A 63 -1.09 -7.40 -1.79
C PHE A 63 -0.64 -8.85 -2.00
N PHE A 64 -1.02 -9.43 -3.14
CA PHE A 64 -0.59 -10.77 -3.56
C PHE A 64 -0.14 -10.74 -5.01
N ILE A 65 0.85 -11.55 -5.34
CA ILE A 65 1.25 -11.83 -6.73
C ILE A 65 1.29 -13.35 -6.95
N VAL A 66 0.87 -13.77 -8.14
CA VAL A 66 1.08 -15.15 -8.62
C VAL A 66 2.19 -15.11 -9.66
N LYS A 67 3.29 -15.81 -9.38
CA LYS A 67 4.43 -15.93 -10.28
C LYS A 67 4.80 -17.39 -10.44
N ASP A 68 4.86 -17.87 -11.68
CA ASP A 68 5.20 -19.26 -12.01
C ASP A 68 4.31 -20.30 -11.27
N GLY A 69 3.02 -19.98 -11.11
CA GLY A 69 2.05 -20.82 -10.38
C GLY A 69 2.17 -20.76 -8.86
N VAL A 70 3.10 -19.98 -8.30
CA VAL A 70 3.31 -19.81 -6.86
C VAL A 70 2.67 -18.51 -6.38
N LEU A 71 1.92 -18.59 -5.28
CA LEU A 71 1.36 -17.43 -4.58
C LEU A 71 2.40 -16.82 -3.65
N ILE A 72 2.61 -15.50 -3.74
CA ILE A 72 3.56 -14.74 -2.93
C ILE A 72 2.80 -13.55 -2.32
N THR A 73 3.07 -13.28 -1.03
CA THR A 73 2.55 -12.14 -0.26
C THR A 73 3.58 -11.64 0.72
#